data_AF-A0A9J6FY59-F1
#
_entry.id   AF-A0A9J6FY59-F1
#
_cell.length_a   1.000
_cell.length_b   1.000
_cell.length_c   1.000
_cell.angle_alpha   90.00
_cell.angle_beta   90.00
_cell.angle_gamma   90.00
#
_symmetry.space_group_name_H-M   'P 1'
#
loop_
_entity.id
_entity.type
_entity.pdbx_description
1 polymer ?
#
loop_
_entity_poly.entity_id
_entity_poly.type
_entity_poly.pdbx_seq_one_letter_code
_entity_poly.pdbx_strand_id
1 'polypeptide(L)'
;MSKSCVAPFKECTLERLELMACLLAGVLRRYILYTQDKRPTTAYLWRDSTIALHLIFGNADRWQQFVRNLVIEIPRLTDDLSWKHCP
;
A
#
# COMPACT_ATOMS: atom_id res chain seq x y z
N MET A 1 -3.80 -1.56 -42.21
CA MET A 1 -2.71 -1.68 -41.22
C MET A 1 -3.29 -1.42 -39.84
N SER A 2 -3.35 -2.45 -38.99
CA SER A 2 -3.91 -2.34 -37.63
C SER A 2 -2.85 -1.79 -36.68
N LYS A 3 -3.08 -0.60 -36.10
CA LYS A 3 -2.26 -0.06 -35.02
C LYS A 3 -2.64 -0.79 -33.74
N SER A 4 -1.92 -1.87 -33.44
CA SER A 4 -2.00 -2.51 -32.12
C SER A 4 -1.40 -1.54 -31.10
N CYS A 5 -2.26 -0.83 -30.37
CA CYS A 5 -1.86 -0.05 -29.19
C CYS A 5 -1.53 -1.03 -28.06
N VAL A 6 -0.39 -1.72 -28.15
CA VAL A 6 0.16 -2.47 -27.02
C VAL A 6 0.65 -1.41 -26.02
N ALA A 7 0.00 -1.33 -24.86
CA ALA A 7 0.43 -0.42 -23.80
C ALA A 7 1.91 -0.69 -23.51
N PRO A 8 2.78 0.34 -23.47
CA PRO A 8 4.18 0.14 -23.16
C PRO A 8 4.28 -0.55 -21.80
N PHE A 9 4.87 -1.75 -21.77
CA PHE A 9 5.09 -2.54 -20.57
C PHE A 9 6.13 -1.79 -19.73
N LYS A 10 5.67 -0.84 -18.92
CA LYS A 10 6.53 -0.18 -17.93
C LYS A 10 6.85 -1.22 -16.88
N GLU A 11 8.14 -1.51 -16.71
CA GLU A 11 8.63 -2.34 -15.62
C GLU A 11 8.04 -1.82 -14.30
N CYS A 12 7.22 -2.65 -13.64
CA CYS A 12 6.78 -2.36 -12.29
C CYS A 12 8.00 -2.53 -11.38
N THR A 13 8.50 -1.41 -10.87
CA THR A 13 9.55 -1.44 -9.86
C THR A 13 9.03 -2.13 -8.60
N LEU A 14 9.92 -2.86 -7.91
CA LEU A 14 9.60 -3.59 -6.68
C LEU A 14 8.82 -2.71 -5.68
N GLU A 15 9.24 -1.46 -5.52
CA GLU A 15 8.57 -0.44 -4.68
C GLU A 15 7.08 -0.26 -5.00
N ARG A 16 6.70 -0.28 -6.27
CA ARG A 16 5.30 -0.07 -6.70
C ARG A 16 4.44 -1.29 -6.39
N LEU A 17 4.99 -2.49 -6.57
CA LEU A 17 4.30 -3.74 -6.22
C LEU A 17 4.06 -3.81 -4.71
N GLU A 18 5.09 -3.52 -3.93
CA GLU A 18 5.02 -3.46 -2.48
C GLU A 18 3.95 -2.47 -2.01
N LEU A 19 3.99 -1.21 -2.47
CA LEU A 19 2.99 -0.21 -2.08
C LEU A 19 1.57 -0.58 -2.50
N MET A 20 1.36 -1.23 -3.64
CA MET A 20 0.04 -1.71 -4.04
C MET A 20 -0.45 -2.85 -3.14
N ALA A 21 0.42 -3.79 -2.77
CA ALA A 21 0.08 -4.84 -1.81
C ALA A 21 -0.35 -4.23 -0.46
N CYS A 22 0.36 -3.19 -0.03
CA CYS A 22 0.06 -2.45 1.20
C CYS A 22 -1.30 -1.73 1.14
N LEU A 23 -1.61 -1.10 0.01
CA LEU A 23 -2.89 -0.47 -0.24
C LEU A 23 -4.04 -1.50 -0.18
N LEU A 24 -3.88 -2.62 -0.89
CA LEU A 24 -4.85 -3.73 -0.90
C LEU A 24 -5.09 -4.27 0.51
N ALA A 25 -4.03 -4.45 1.29
CA ALA A 25 -4.14 -4.92 2.66
C ALA A 25 -4.92 -3.93 3.56
N GLY A 26 -4.73 -2.62 3.38
CA GLY A 26 -5.50 -1.59 4.08
C GLY A 26 -6.99 -1.60 3.71
N VAL A 27 -7.29 -1.72 2.42
CA VAL A 27 -8.68 -1.85 1.94
C VAL A 27 -9.34 -3.11 2.50
N LEU A 28 -8.64 -4.24 2.47
CA LEU A 28 -9.13 -5.51 2.99
C LEU A 28 -9.38 -5.45 4.50
N ARG A 29 -8.46 -4.85 5.27
CA ARG A 29 -8.65 -4.61 6.71
C ARG A 29 -9.93 -3.83 6.95
N ARG A 30 -10.14 -2.73 6.23
CA ARG A 30 -11.35 -1.90 6.37
C ARG A 30 -12.62 -2.69 6.04
N TYR A 31 -12.58 -3.52 5.00
CA TYR A 31 -13.69 -4.40 4.63
C TYR A 31 -14.00 -5.42 5.74
N ILE A 32 -12.98 -6.09 6.28
CA ILE A 32 -13.13 -7.07 7.37
C ILE A 32 -13.67 -6.40 8.63
N LEU A 33 -13.17 -5.23 9.00
CA LEU A 33 -13.67 -4.49 10.17
C LEU A 33 -15.12 -4.04 9.98
N TYR A 34 -15.52 -3.71 8.75
CA TYR A 34 -16.90 -3.38 8.42
C TYR A 34 -17.83 -4.59 8.55
N THR A 35 -17.39 -5.79 8.13
CA THR A 35 -18.19 -7.01 8.20
C THR A 35 -18.27 -7.63 9.60
N GLN A 36 -17.32 -7.33 10.51
CA GLN A 36 -17.29 -7.85 11.88
C GLN A 36 -18.18 -7.10 12.90
N ASP A 37 -19.15 -6.32 12.44
CA ASP A 37 -20.16 -5.67 13.29
C ASP A 37 -19.55 -4.74 14.38
N LYS A 38 -18.47 -4.04 14.01
CA LYS A 38 -17.80 -2.99 14.81
C LYS A 38 -17.27 -3.45 16.18
N ARG A 39 -17.04 -4.76 16.38
CA ARG A 39 -16.30 -5.20 17.56
C ARG A 39 -14.91 -4.55 17.56
N PRO A 40 -14.39 -4.12 18.72
CA PRO A 40 -13.03 -3.59 18.81
C PRO A 40 -12.04 -4.74 18.59
N THR A 41 -11.77 -5.03 17.32
CA THR A 41 -10.81 -6.04 16.89
C THR A 41 -9.52 -5.31 16.50
N THR A 42 -8.47 -5.52 17.27
CA THR A 42 -7.14 -5.06 16.90
C THR A 42 -6.67 -5.83 15.67
N ALA A 43 -6.42 -5.14 14.56
CA ALA A 43 -5.94 -5.73 13.32
C ALA A 43 -4.52 -5.23 13.04
N TYR A 44 -3.59 -6.17 12.84
CA TYR A 44 -2.21 -5.88 12.49
C TYR A 44 -1.96 -6.25 11.03
N LEU A 45 -1.15 -5.44 10.36
CA LEU A 45 -0.75 -5.64 8.98
C LEU A 45 0.76 -5.90 8.95
N TRP A 46 1.15 -7.06 8.43
CA TRP A 46 2.55 -7.52 8.39
C TRP A 46 3.14 -7.31 7.01
N ARG A 47 4.43 -6.94 6.96
CA ARG A 47 5.21 -6.84 5.72
C ARG A 47 6.63 -7.34 5.92
N ASP A 48 7.18 -7.98 4.91
CA ASP A 48 8.56 -8.48 4.83
C ASP A 48 9.51 -7.45 4.18
N SER A 49 9.01 -6.40 3.54
CA SER A 49 9.85 -5.39 2.90
C SER A 49 10.14 -4.17 3.79
N THR A 50 11.44 -3.92 4.04
CA THR A 50 11.92 -2.68 4.66
C THR A 50 11.74 -1.47 3.75
N ILE A 51 11.72 -1.69 2.43
CA ILE A 51 11.50 -0.67 1.40
C ILE A 51 10.12 -0.03 1.58
N ALA A 52 9.05 -0.83 1.71
CA ALA A 52 7.71 -0.28 1.89
C ALA A 52 7.56 0.48 3.21
N LEU A 53 8.28 0.04 4.26
CA LEU A 53 8.33 0.72 5.54
C LEU A 53 8.99 2.10 5.41
N HIS A 54 10.13 2.17 4.72
CA HIS A 54 10.82 3.43 4.46
C HIS A 54 9.97 4.39 3.62
N LEU A 55 9.24 3.88 2.63
CA LEU A 55 8.40 4.71 1.76
C LEU A 55 7.22 5.31 2.52
N ILE A 56 6.53 4.52 3.35
CA ILE A 56 5.34 4.96 4.07
C ILE A 56 5.65 5.93 5.20
N PHE A 57 6.71 5.66 5.97
CA PHE A 57 7.13 6.55 7.06
C PHE A 57 8.10 7.65 6.59
N GLY A 58 8.48 7.63 5.31
CA GLY A 58 9.35 8.63 4.69
C GLY A 58 8.62 9.89 4.26
N ASN A 59 9.37 10.93 3.88
CA ASN A 59 8.79 12.18 3.41
C ASN A 59 8.20 12.01 2.00
N ALA A 60 6.88 12.12 1.89
CA ALA A 60 6.11 11.92 0.66
C ALA A 60 6.53 12.85 -0.51
N ASP A 61 7.03 14.05 -0.22
CA ASP A 61 7.41 15.04 -1.24
C ASP A 61 8.70 14.69 -1.99
N ARG A 62 9.44 13.68 -1.51
CA ARG A 62 10.65 13.17 -2.19
C ARG A 62 10.34 12.16 -3.29
N TRP A 63 9.10 11.69 -3.39
CA TRP A 63 8.75 10.57 -4.26
C TRP A 63 8.02 11.00 -5.54
N GLN A 64 8.16 10.15 -6.57
CA GLN A 64 7.36 10.25 -7.79
C GLN A 64 5.87 10.20 -7.47
N GLN A 65 5.04 10.87 -8.28
CA GLN A 65 3.62 11.11 -7.99
C GLN A 65 2.84 9.84 -7.59
N PHE A 66 3.10 8.69 -8.23
CA PHE A 66 2.46 7.42 -7.87
C PHE A 66 2.76 6.98 -6.44
N VAL A 67 4.05 6.96 -6.07
CA VAL A 67 4.50 6.57 -4.74
C VAL A 67 3.98 7.56 -3.70
N ARG A 68 4.09 8.87 -4.00
CA ARG A 68 3.59 9.94 -3.13
C ARG A 68 2.09 9.78 -2.81
N ASN A 69 1.27 9.50 -3.82
CA ASN A 69 -0.17 9.30 -3.62
C ASN A 69 -0.46 8.12 -2.68
N LEU A 70 0.24 6.99 -2.86
CA LEU A 70 0.06 5.79 -2.03
C LEU A 70 0.57 6.00 -0.60
N VAL A 71 1.70 6.68 -0.43
CA VAL A 71 2.26 7.02 0.88
C VAL A 71 1.31 7.92 1.67
N ILE A 72 0.53 8.77 1.00
CA ILE A 72 -0.51 9.59 1.65
C ILE A 72 -1.79 8.77 1.93
N GLU A 73 -2.14 7.83 1.06
CA GLU A 73 -3.40 7.08 1.14
C GLU A 73 -3.36 5.93 2.14
N ILE A 74 -2.24 5.21 2.25
CA ILE A 74 -2.12 4.04 3.13
C ILE A 74 -2.33 4.41 4.61
N PRO A 75 -1.71 5.47 5.16
CA PRO A 75 -1.99 5.95 6.52
C PRO A 75 -3.44 6.41 6.74
N ARG A 76 -4.17 6.79 5.68
CA ARG A 76 -5.60 7.15 5.80
C ARG A 76 -6.51 5.93 5.89
N LEU A 77 -6.09 4.81 5.31
CA LEU A 77 -6.82 3.54 5.35
C LEU A 77 -6.50 2.72 6.60
N THR A 78 -5.39 3.03 7.27
CA THR A 78 -4.84 2.23 8.36
C THR A 78 -4.23 3.11 9.43
N ASP A 79 -4.53 2.86 10.71
CA ASP A 79 -3.80 3.52 11.80
C ASP A 79 -2.31 3.18 11.73
N ASP A 80 -1.43 4.19 11.83
CA ASP A 80 0.03 4.04 11.72
C ASP A 80 0.61 2.93 12.63
N LEU A 81 0.00 2.72 13.80
CA LEU A 81 0.40 1.70 14.79
C LEU A 81 0.09 0.25 14.39
N SER A 82 -0.68 0.04 13.32
CA SER A 82 -1.10 -1.30 12.88
C SER A 82 -0.06 -2.03 12.03
N TRP A 83 0.95 -1.33 11.49
CA TRP A 83 1.97 -1.93 10.63
C TRP A 83 3.09 -2.59 11.44
N LYS A 84 3.42 -3.83 11.10
CA LYS A 84 4.50 -4.62 11.67
C LYS A 84 5.43 -5.13 10.57
N HIS A 85 6.71 -5.24 10.89
CA HIS A 85 7.72 -5.77 9.98
C HIS A 85 8.11 -7.20 10.40
N CYS A 86 8.07 -8.14 9.44
CA CYS A 86 8.67 -9.46 9.58
C CYS A 86 10.07 -9.41 8.95
N PRO A 87 11.13 -9.72 9.70
CA PRO A 87 12.49 -9.84 9.15
C PRO A 87 12.66 -11.10 8.28
#